data_AF-A0A7M3NWV1-F1
#
_entry.id   AF-A0A7M3NWV1-F1
#
_cell.length_a   1.000
_cell.length_b   1.000
_cell.length_c   1.000
_cell.angle_alpha   90.00
_cell.angle_beta   90.00
_cell.angle_gamma   90.00
#
_symmetry.space_group_name_H-M   'P 1'
#
loop_
_entity.id
_entity.type
_entity.pdbx_description
1 polymer ?
#
loop_
_entity_poly.entity_id
_entity_poly.type
_entity_poly.pdbx_seq_one_letter_code
_entity_poly.pdbx_strand_id
1 'polypeptide(L)'
;MLPRDPQADVGRRAWVACPNCDDRQGCGDCEQQRTCSRHWRYLLSNTGSLLHLQCRSCSHVWSHETGFGATRSFWQRMNRAW
;
A
#
# COMPACT_ATOMS: atom_id res chain seq x y z
N MET A 1 0.50 -16.14 16.27
CA MET A 1 1.26 -15.59 15.12
C MET A 1 0.40 -15.79 13.90
N LEU A 2 -0.17 -14.73 13.33
CA LEU A 2 -0.93 -14.85 12.08
C LEU A 2 0.04 -15.28 10.97
N PRO A 3 -0.35 -16.23 10.11
CA PRO A 3 0.51 -16.69 9.04
C PRO A 3 0.79 -15.50 8.11
N ARG A 4 2.07 -15.11 8.01
CA ARG A 4 2.52 -14.34 6.86
C ARG A 4 2.18 -15.17 5.63
N ASP A 5 1.59 -14.52 4.65
CA ASP A 5 1.35 -15.16 3.36
C ASP A 5 2.69 -15.71 2.82
N PRO A 6 2.79 -17.02 2.50
CA PRO A 6 4.00 -17.62 1.95
C PRO A 6 4.46 -16.98 0.65
N GLN A 7 3.55 -16.31 -0.07
CA GLN A 7 3.82 -15.59 -1.32
C GLN A 7 4.26 -14.14 -1.09
N ALA A 8 4.24 -13.65 0.16
CA ALA A 8 4.76 -12.34 0.47
C ALA A 8 6.28 -12.31 0.26
N ASP A 9 6.71 -11.73 -0.87
CA ASP A 9 8.12 -11.57 -1.20
C ASP A 9 8.76 -10.63 -0.16
N VAL A 10 9.56 -11.20 0.75
CA VAL A 10 10.21 -10.47 1.85
C VAL A 10 11.16 -9.39 1.33
N GLY A 11 11.63 -9.52 0.08
CA GLY A 11 12.47 -8.53 -0.59
C GLY A 11 11.69 -7.33 -1.13
N ARG A 12 10.36 -7.43 -1.30
CA ARG A 12 9.56 -6.39 -1.93
C ARG A 12 8.72 -5.64 -0.90
N ARG A 13 9.13 -4.39 -0.63
CA ARG A 13 8.48 -3.49 0.33
C ARG A 13 7.82 -2.34 -0.42
N ALA A 14 6.62 -1.98 0.01
CA ALA A 14 5.92 -0.80 -0.48
C ALA A 14 5.69 0.21 0.65
N TRP A 15 5.76 1.50 0.34
CA TRP A 15 5.54 2.60 1.28
C TRP A 15 4.21 3.30 1.01
N VAL A 16 3.10 2.56 1.16
CA VAL A 16 1.75 3.04 0.81
C VAL A 16 0.83 3.07 2.02
N ALA A 17 0.26 4.23 2.33
CA ALA A 17 -0.81 4.42 3.32
C ALA A 17 -1.77 3.20 3.46
N CYS A 18 -1.85 2.59 4.66
CA CYS A 18 -2.90 1.59 4.89
C CYS A 18 -4.25 2.32 4.98
N PRO A 19 -5.30 1.86 4.27
CA PRO A 19 -6.61 2.49 4.34
C PRO A 19 -7.38 2.15 5.62
N ASN A 20 -7.00 1.07 6.31
CA ASN A 20 -7.72 0.56 7.48
C ASN A 20 -7.14 1.06 8.81
N CYS A 21 -5.81 1.13 8.92
CA CYS A 21 -5.13 1.64 10.10
C CYS A 21 -4.19 2.78 9.74
N ASP A 22 -4.17 3.84 10.55
CA ASP A 22 -3.20 4.92 10.39
C ASP A 22 -1.93 4.65 11.21
N ASP A 23 -1.29 3.51 10.92
CA ASP A 23 -0.09 3.06 11.65
C ASP A 23 1.14 3.94 11.43
N ARG A 24 1.05 4.90 10.51
CA ARG A 24 2.10 5.88 10.21
C ARG A 24 1.96 7.17 11.03
N GLN A 25 0.83 7.37 11.72
CA GLN A 25 0.55 8.59 12.48
C GLN A 25 1.57 8.75 13.62
N GLY A 26 2.19 9.93 13.73
CA GLY A 26 3.22 10.19 14.73
C GLY A 26 4.61 9.64 14.37
N CYS A 27 4.79 9.11 13.16
CA CYS A 27 6.12 8.77 12.66
C CYS A 27 6.70 9.94 11.85
N GLY A 28 7.75 10.57 12.39
CA GLY A 28 8.42 11.70 11.75
C GLY A 28 8.89 11.43 10.32
N ASP A 29 9.33 10.22 9.98
CA ASP A 29 9.71 9.87 8.60
C ASP A 29 8.49 9.80 7.66
N CYS A 30 7.40 9.20 8.12
CA CYS A 30 6.20 9.02 7.31
C CYS A 30 5.44 10.32 7.09
N GLU A 31 5.42 11.20 8.10
CA GLU A 31 4.85 12.55 8.00
C GLU A 31 5.64 13.40 6.99
N GLN A 32 6.96 13.21 6.92
CA GLN A 32 7.82 13.82 5.91
C GLN A 32 7.79 13.10 4.54
N GLN A 33 6.89 12.14 4.34
CA GLN A 33 6.79 11.34 3.12
C GLN A 33 8.10 10.62 2.73
N ARG A 34 8.94 10.30 3.72
CA ARG A 34 10.19 9.57 3.53
C ARG A 34 9.98 8.06 3.65
N THR A 35 10.89 7.30 3.04
CA THR A 35 10.95 5.85 3.19
C THR A 35 11.36 5.47 4.62
N CYS A 36 10.38 5.03 5.42
CA CYS A 36 10.61 4.55 6.77
C CYS A 36 10.92 3.04 6.78
N SER A 37 11.91 2.61 7.55
CA SER A 37 12.24 1.19 7.73
C SER A 37 11.24 0.43 8.62
N ARG A 38 10.39 1.15 9.37
CA ARG A 38 9.38 0.59 10.27
C ARG A 38 8.00 0.47 9.63
N HIS A 39 7.57 1.52 8.92
CA HIS A 39 6.27 1.60 8.28
C HIS A 39 6.39 1.27 6.81
N TRP A 40 6.30 -0.01 6.48
CA TRP A 40 6.30 -0.55 5.12
C TRP A 40 5.36 -1.76 5.05
N ARG A 41 4.96 -2.12 3.83
CA ARG A 41 3.84 -3.02 3.53
C ARG A 41 4.39 -4.18 2.72
N TYR A 42 3.91 -5.38 2.98
CA TYR A 42 4.30 -6.55 2.20
C TYR A 42 3.68 -6.43 0.82
N LEU A 43 4.50 -6.49 -0.22
CA LEU A 43 3.99 -6.67 -1.57
C LEU A 43 3.75 -8.16 -1.81
N LEU A 44 2.49 -8.55 -1.88
CA LEU A 44 2.10 -9.93 -2.16
C LEU A 44 2.26 -10.24 -3.65
N SER A 45 1.79 -9.33 -4.50
CA SER A 45 1.94 -9.44 -5.95
C SER A 45 1.81 -8.06 -6.60
N ASN A 46 2.34 -7.92 -7.80
CA ASN A 46 2.14 -6.73 -8.63
C ASN A 46 1.66 -7.16 -10.01
N THR A 47 0.55 -6.60 -10.46
CA THR A 47 0.04 -6.74 -11.83
C THR A 47 0.05 -5.36 -12.50
N GLY A 48 1.14 -5.05 -13.21
CA GLY A 48 1.30 -3.76 -13.90
C GLY A 48 1.48 -2.59 -12.91
N SER A 49 0.48 -1.70 -12.86
CA SER A 49 0.41 -0.58 -11.91
C SER A 49 -0.30 -0.94 -10.60
N LEU A 50 -0.92 -2.12 -10.51
CA LEU A 50 -1.72 -2.59 -9.39
C LEU A 50 -0.89 -3.43 -8.43
N LEU A 51 -0.65 -2.91 -7.23
CA LEU A 51 0.06 -3.59 -6.14
C LEU A 51 -0.93 -4.25 -5.18
N HIS A 52 -0.78 -5.54 -4.93
CA HIS A 52 -1.50 -6.21 -3.86
C HIS A 52 -0.66 -6.17 -2.59
N LEU A 53 -1.14 -5.45 -1.58
CA LEU A 53 -0.40 -5.10 -0.38
C LEU A 53 -1.04 -5.71 0.86
N GLN A 54 -0.20 -6.09 1.82
CA GLN A 54 -0.63 -6.46 3.17
C GLN A 54 0.01 -5.55 4.22
N CYS A 55 -0.84 -5.03 5.12
CA CYS A 55 -0.39 -4.21 6.24
C CYS A 55 0.29 -5.08 7.29
N ARG A 56 1.49 -4.69 7.74
CA ARG A 56 2.19 -5.39 8.82
C ARG A 56 1.49 -5.24 10.18
N SER A 57 0.78 -4.13 10.39
CA SER A 57 0.20 -3.75 11.69
C SER A 57 -1.18 -4.39 11.93
N CYS A 58 -2.09 -4.32 10.95
CA CYS A 58 -3.44 -4.87 11.07
C CYS A 58 -3.71 -6.10 10.18
N SER A 59 -2.72 -6.58 9.42
CA SER A 59 -2.86 -7.69 8.46
C SER A 59 -3.90 -7.46 7.35
N HIS A 60 -4.41 -6.23 7.19
CA HIS A 60 -5.35 -5.88 6.12
C HIS A 60 -4.68 -6.02 4.75
N VAL A 61 -5.36 -6.70 3.83
CA VAL A 61 -4.93 -6.90 2.45
C VAL A 61 -5.76 -6.00 1.54
N TRP A 62 -5.11 -5.25 0.67
CA TRP A 62 -5.79 -4.39 -0.30
C TRP A 62 -4.99 -4.25 -1.59
N SER A 63 -5.65 -3.79 -2.65
CA SER A 63 -5.00 -3.45 -3.91
C SER A 63 -4.79 -1.94 -3.99
N HIS A 64 -3.57 -1.51 -4.34
CA HIS A 64 -3.19 -0.12 -4.51
C HIS A 64 -2.69 0.13 -5.92
N GLU A 65 -3.32 1.07 -6.61
CA GLU A 65 -2.87 1.52 -7.91
C GLU A 65 -1.81 2.60 -7.74
N THR A 66 -0.58 2.35 -8.23
CA THR A 66 0.56 3.27 -8.11
C THR A 66 0.52 4.41 -9.13
N GLY A 67 -0.30 4.30 -10.18
CA GLY A 67 -0.34 5.26 -11.29
C GLY A 67 0.94 5.33 -12.12
N PHE A 68 1.98 4.54 -11.80
CA PHE A 68 3.23 4.52 -12.56
C PHE A 68 3.00 3.75 -13.86
N GLY A 69 3.03 4.45 -15.00
CA GLY A 69 2.83 3.87 -16.33
C GLY A 69 1.40 3.99 -16.92
N ALA A 70 0.46 4.66 -16.24
CA ALA A 70 -0.88 4.89 -16.78
C ALA A 70 -1.21 6.38 -16.82
N THR A 71 -1.19 6.93 -18.03
CA THR A 71 -2.04 8.06 -18.45
C THR A 71 -3.51 7.67 -18.29
N ARG A 72 -3.99 7.52 -17.06
CA ARG A 72 -5.41 7.38 -16.71
C ARG A 72 -5.76 8.29 -15.54
N SER A 73 -5.23 9.51 -15.58
CA SER A 73 -5.93 10.65 -15.02
C SER A 73 -7.30 10.77 -15.70
N PHE A 74 -8.37 10.67 -14.91
CA PHE A 74 -9.60 11.49 -14.98
C PHE A 74 -10.90 10.74 -14.58
N TRP A 75 -11.06 9.44 -14.90
CA TRP A 75 -12.39 8.81 -14.84
C TRP A 75 -12.85 8.27 -13.47
N GLN A 76 -11.96 7.98 -12.50
CA GLN A 76 -12.39 7.49 -11.18
C GLN A 76 -12.87 8.58 -10.21
N ARG A 77 -12.77 9.87 -10.59
CA ARG A 77 -13.31 10.99 -9.79
C ARG A 77 -14.77 11.32 -10.10
N MET A 78 -15.35 10.79 -11.19
CA MET A 78 -16.73 11.13 -11.63
C MET A 78 -17.84 10.20 -11.11
N ASN A 79 -17.57 8.98 -10.66
CA ASN A 79 -18.63 8.04 -10.22
C ASN A 79 -18.92 8.06 -8.72
N ARG A 80 -19.02 9.25 -8.12
CA ARG A 80 -19.56 9.43 -6.75
C ARG A 80 -20.51 10.62 -6.64
N ALA A 81 -21.28 10.86 -7.70
CA ALA A 81 -22.49 11.65 -7.67
C ALA A 81 -23.52 10.95 -8.58
N TRP A 82 -24.76 10.89 -8.09
CA TRP A 82 -25.95 10.15 -8.56
C TRP A 82 -26.12 8.78 -7.91
#